data_AF-A0AB34K813-F1
#
_entry.id   AF-A0AB34K813-F1
#
_cell.length_a   1.000
_cell.length_b   1.000
_cell.length_c   1.000
_cell.angle_alpha   90.00
_cell.angle_beta   90.00
_cell.angle_gamma   90.00
#
_symmetry.space_group_name_H-M   'P 1'
#
loop_
_entity.id
_entity.type
_entity.pdbx_description
1 polymer ?
#
loop_
_entity_poly.entity_id
_entity_poly.type
_entity_poly.pdbx_seq_one_letter_code
_entity_poly.pdbx_strand_id
1 'polypeptide(L)'
;MPRLLTHALGMRSLGSRCHSFHQIVGLQGDVLDTMASIALLKPSALVPLDHLPVSRLRRDAFKLHGVCRFRRTGDDFVAHKIALHPELLDDERWHGYARFVLYHEYLHALGFRRHNSTFRTLERLWDYTPLGRADAAVLEVASSGGTLSDAKPPIRELGAWSFTNHLIARQYPWTWVCPNCKRLHHRKRRQNGRLTCANPIHARGTPLFDVPTVEAIAWAPRAMLRATSVSD
;
A
#
# COMPACT_ATOMS: atom_id res chain seq x y z
N MET A 1 -22.65 -48.56 26.22
CA MET A 1 -21.36 -47.90 25.94
C MET A 1 -21.63 -46.54 25.32
N PRO A 2 -21.50 -45.41 26.06
CA PRO A 2 -21.77 -44.09 25.50
C PRO A 2 -20.54 -43.57 24.75
N ARG A 3 -20.76 -42.98 23.56
CA ARG A 3 -19.75 -42.25 22.79
C ARG A 3 -19.46 -40.91 23.48
N LEU A 4 -18.22 -40.70 23.90
CA LEU A 4 -17.72 -39.39 24.34
C LEU A 4 -17.56 -38.48 23.13
N LEU A 5 -18.36 -37.40 23.08
CA LEU A 5 -18.17 -36.26 22.19
C LEU A 5 -17.12 -35.33 22.83
N THR A 6 -15.90 -35.33 22.32
CA THR A 6 -14.91 -34.29 22.64
C THR A 6 -15.26 -33.01 21.90
N HIS A 7 -15.87 -32.06 22.61
CA HIS A 7 -15.95 -30.67 22.17
C HIS A 7 -14.56 -30.03 22.30
N ALA A 8 -13.88 -29.81 21.18
CA ALA A 8 -12.70 -28.95 21.12
C ALA A 8 -13.14 -27.49 21.32
N LEU A 9 -12.93 -26.95 22.52
CA LEU A 9 -12.98 -25.52 22.78
C LEU A 9 -11.83 -24.85 22.02
N GLY A 10 -12.16 -24.21 20.90
CA GLY A 10 -11.21 -23.41 20.13
C GLY A 10 -10.71 -22.23 20.96
N MET A 11 -9.49 -22.32 21.47
CA MET A 11 -8.75 -21.20 22.03
C MET A 11 -8.48 -20.18 20.92
N ARG A 12 -9.31 -19.12 20.83
CA ARG A 12 -8.98 -17.97 19.99
C ARG A 12 -7.81 -17.24 20.64
N SER A 13 -6.66 -17.27 19.98
CA SER A 13 -5.43 -16.60 20.39
C SER A 13 -5.68 -15.14 20.82
N LEU A 14 -5.49 -14.88 22.11
CA LEU A 14 -5.45 -13.53 22.68
C LEU A 14 -4.16 -12.78 22.29
N GLY A 15 -3.19 -13.46 21.65
CA GLY A 15 -1.87 -12.90 21.30
C GLY A 15 -1.86 -11.94 20.10
N SER A 16 -2.89 -11.96 19.25
CA SER A 16 -2.93 -11.15 18.03
C SER A 16 -3.15 -9.65 18.27
N ARG A 17 -3.86 -9.27 19.35
CA ARG A 17 -4.12 -7.85 19.67
C ARG A 17 -2.90 -7.13 20.23
N CYS A 18 -2.13 -7.79 21.10
CA CYS A 18 -0.92 -7.22 21.71
C CYS A 18 0.18 -6.99 20.67
N HIS A 19 0.39 -7.95 19.75
CA HIS A 19 1.34 -7.81 18.64
C HIS A 19 1.01 -6.60 17.75
N SER A 20 -0.27 -6.41 17.42
CA SER A 20 -0.68 -5.31 16.54
C SER A 20 -0.42 -3.91 17.13
N PHE A 21 -0.49 -3.78 18.45
CA PHE A 21 -0.26 -2.51 19.15
C PHE A 21 1.24 -2.17 19.20
N HIS A 22 2.08 -3.14 19.60
CA HIS A 22 3.53 -2.95 19.63
C HIS A 22 4.12 -2.64 18.25
N GLN A 23 3.60 -3.27 17.20
CA GLN A 23 4.00 -2.97 15.82
C GLN A 23 3.72 -1.51 15.44
N ILE A 24 2.53 -0.99 15.76
CA ILE A 24 2.16 0.40 15.46
C ILE A 24 3.06 1.36 16.25
N VAL A 25 3.26 1.12 17.54
CA VAL A 25 4.09 1.98 18.40
C VAL A 25 5.54 2.01 17.91
N GLY A 26 6.13 0.85 17.59
CA GLY A 26 7.48 0.78 17.04
C GLY A 26 7.61 1.53 15.71
N LEU A 27 6.62 1.36 14.82
CA LEU A 27 6.59 2.04 13.52
C LEU A 27 6.44 3.56 13.69
N GLN A 28 5.64 4.03 14.65
CA GLN A 28 5.55 5.46 14.98
C GLN A 28 6.89 6.02 15.47
N GLY A 29 7.55 5.34 16.41
CA GLY A 29 8.86 5.76 16.93
C GLY A 29 9.90 5.87 15.82
N ASP A 30 10.07 4.81 15.02
CA ASP A 30 10.98 4.78 13.86
C ASP A 30 10.77 5.98 12.91
N VAL A 31 9.50 6.28 12.59
CA VAL A 31 9.16 7.35 11.66
C VAL A 31 9.38 8.72 12.29
N LEU A 32 8.98 8.95 13.54
CA LEU A 32 9.13 10.24 14.22
C LEU A 32 10.62 10.56 14.45
N ASP A 33 11.41 9.58 14.89
CA ASP A 33 12.86 9.73 15.04
C ASP A 33 13.54 10.07 13.71
N THR A 34 13.12 9.37 12.65
CA THR A 34 13.61 9.66 11.29
C THR A 34 13.19 11.06 10.84
N MET A 35 11.95 11.47 11.06
CA MET A 35 11.44 12.81 10.73
C MET A 35 12.20 13.91 11.47
N ALA A 36 12.56 13.69 12.74
CA ALA A 36 13.34 14.64 13.54
C ALA A 36 14.75 14.88 12.98
N SER A 37 15.30 13.93 12.22
CA SER A 37 16.58 14.07 11.53
C SER A 37 16.49 14.85 10.20
N ILE A 38 15.29 15.08 9.66
CA ILE A 38 15.10 15.80 8.41
C ILE A 38 15.17 17.31 8.69
N ALA A 39 16.23 17.97 8.21
CA ALA A 39 16.51 19.38 8.51
C ALA A 39 15.36 20.36 8.18
N LEU A 40 14.51 20.04 7.20
CA LEU A 40 13.36 20.89 6.83
C LEU A 40 12.16 20.73 7.78
N LEU A 41 12.16 19.75 8.67
CA LEU A 41 11.11 19.51 9.66
C LEU A 41 11.63 19.92 11.03
N LYS A 42 11.03 20.97 11.63
CA LYS A 42 11.40 21.42 12.96
C LYS A 42 10.91 20.41 14.00
N PRO A 43 11.73 19.98 14.99
CA PRO A 43 11.29 19.03 16.02
C PRO A 43 10.05 19.49 16.78
N SER A 44 9.89 20.80 17.04
CA SER A 44 8.70 21.34 17.70
C SER A 44 7.41 21.15 16.91
N ALA A 45 7.49 21.07 15.58
CA ALA A 45 6.33 20.79 14.72
C ALA A 45 5.89 19.32 14.78
N LEU A 46 6.77 18.40 15.24
CA LEU A 46 6.49 16.97 15.31
C LEU A 46 5.80 16.57 16.62
N VAL A 47 5.90 17.37 17.67
CA VAL A 47 5.30 17.08 19.00
C VAL A 47 3.81 16.69 18.92
N PRO A 48 2.95 17.38 18.13
CA PRO A 48 1.54 16.99 18.03
C PRO A 48 1.32 15.60 17.39
N LEU A 49 2.29 15.06 16.65
CA LEU A 49 2.18 13.76 15.97
C LEU A 49 2.38 12.57 16.91
N ASP A 50 3.11 12.75 18.02
CA ASP A 50 3.36 11.72 19.02
C ASP A 50 2.06 11.17 19.61
N HIS A 51 1.09 12.06 19.81
CA HIS A 51 -0.22 11.74 20.36
C HIS A 51 -1.30 11.49 19.29
N LEU A 52 -0.95 11.59 17.99
CA LEU A 52 -1.90 11.37 16.91
C LEU A 52 -2.18 9.86 16.77
N PRO A 53 -3.40 9.38 17.04
CA PRO A 53 -3.67 7.94 17.03
C PRO A 53 -3.45 7.32 15.66
N VAL A 54 -2.63 6.26 15.60
CA VAL A 54 -2.45 5.42 14.41
C VAL A 54 -3.25 4.12 14.59
N SER A 55 -3.93 3.71 13.52
CA SER A 55 -4.88 2.60 13.56
C SER A 55 -4.88 1.80 12.26
N ARG A 56 -5.77 0.81 12.16
CA ARG A 56 -5.94 -0.02 10.97
C ARG A 56 -7.12 0.44 10.13
N LEU A 57 -6.94 0.44 8.82
CA LEU A 57 -8.03 0.46 7.85
C LEU A 57 -8.81 -0.86 7.88
N ARG A 58 -10.00 -0.87 7.26
CA ARG A 58 -10.72 -2.11 6.97
C ARG A 58 -9.87 -3.03 6.08
N ARG A 59 -9.96 -4.35 6.29
CA ARG A 59 -9.13 -5.35 5.57
C ARG A 59 -9.37 -5.36 4.06
N ASP A 60 -10.53 -4.88 3.62
CA ASP A 60 -10.94 -4.75 2.21
C ASP A 60 -10.71 -3.33 1.66
N ALA A 61 -9.88 -2.50 2.30
CA ALA A 61 -9.51 -1.18 1.77
C ALA A 61 -8.48 -1.29 0.63
N PHE A 62 -8.92 -1.76 -0.54
CA PHE A 62 -8.01 -2.08 -1.66
C PHE A 62 -7.45 -0.87 -2.42
N LYS A 63 -8.05 0.33 -2.28
CA LYS A 63 -7.58 1.56 -2.94
C LYS A 63 -6.70 2.43 -2.04
N LEU A 64 -6.53 2.08 -0.75
CA LEU A 64 -5.89 2.94 0.24
C LEU A 64 -4.78 2.19 0.96
N HIS A 65 -3.56 2.73 0.92
CA HIS A 65 -2.43 2.23 1.70
C HIS A 65 -2.42 2.85 3.09
N GLY A 66 -2.69 4.16 3.14
CA GLY A 66 -2.84 4.95 4.35
C GLY A 66 -3.95 5.99 4.16
N VAL A 67 -4.38 6.59 5.27
CA VAL A 67 -5.22 7.79 5.25
C VAL A 67 -5.05 8.61 6.53
N CYS A 68 -4.83 9.91 6.36
CA CYS A 68 -4.93 10.92 7.40
C CYS A 68 -6.36 11.45 7.46
N ARG A 69 -7.01 11.29 8.62
CA ARG A 69 -8.40 11.69 8.85
C ARG A 69 -8.44 13.02 9.59
N PHE A 70 -9.21 13.94 9.02
CA PHE A 70 -9.42 15.25 9.57
C PHE A 70 -10.79 15.34 10.23
N ARG A 71 -10.86 16.08 11.34
CA ARG A 71 -12.11 16.53 11.95
C ARG A 71 -12.19 18.04 11.75
N ARG A 72 -13.38 18.52 11.39
CA ARG A 72 -13.64 19.95 11.31
C ARG A 72 -13.75 20.52 12.72
N THR A 73 -13.02 21.60 12.98
CA THR A 73 -13.03 22.35 14.24
C THR A 73 -13.21 23.82 13.87
N GLY A 74 -14.43 24.36 14.00
CA GLY A 74 -14.75 25.68 13.45
C GLY A 74 -14.64 25.69 11.92
N ASP A 75 -13.82 26.61 11.41
CA ASP A 75 -13.49 26.73 9.98
C ASP A 75 -12.23 25.93 9.58
N ASP A 76 -11.53 25.36 10.56
CA ASP A 76 -10.31 24.59 10.34
C ASP A 76 -10.54 23.08 10.27
N PHE A 77 -9.57 22.38 9.67
CA PHE A 77 -9.51 20.92 9.62
C PHE A 77 -8.28 20.40 10.35
N VAL A 78 -8.49 19.76 11.50
CA VAL A 78 -7.42 19.24 12.35
C VAL A 78 -7.29 17.74 12.15
N ALA A 79 -6.08 17.24 11.92
CA ALA A 79 -5.82 15.81 11.87
C ALA A 79 -6.12 15.19 13.24
N HIS A 80 -6.92 14.13 13.28
CA HIS A 80 -7.29 13.48 14.55
C HIS A 80 -6.99 11.98 14.58
N LYS A 81 -6.65 11.37 13.43
CA LYS A 81 -6.35 9.94 13.33
C LYS A 81 -5.66 9.60 12.02
N ILE A 82 -4.69 8.69 12.05
CA ILE A 82 -4.15 8.04 10.86
C ILE A 82 -4.56 6.57 10.86
N ALA A 83 -4.81 6.01 9.68
CA ALA A 83 -5.06 4.59 9.51
C ALA A 83 -4.24 4.00 8.37
N LEU A 84 -3.58 2.87 8.61
CA LEU A 84 -2.79 2.12 7.64
C LEU A 84 -3.49 0.83 7.24
N HIS A 85 -3.24 0.34 6.03
CA HIS A 85 -3.76 -0.93 5.58
C HIS A 85 -3.22 -2.08 6.45
N PRO A 86 -4.04 -3.03 6.94
CA PRO A 86 -3.57 -4.12 7.81
C PRO A 86 -2.39 -4.93 7.26
N GLU A 87 -2.37 -5.20 5.95
CA GLU A 87 -1.28 -5.93 5.28
C GLU A 87 0.07 -5.21 5.34
N LEU A 88 0.10 -3.88 5.52
CA LEU A 88 1.35 -3.14 5.75
C LEU A 88 1.95 -3.46 7.13
N LEU A 89 1.11 -3.88 8.08
CA LEU A 89 1.49 -4.11 9.48
C LEU A 89 1.68 -5.60 9.76
N ASP A 90 0.84 -6.45 9.17
CA ASP A 90 0.78 -7.88 9.45
C ASP A 90 1.94 -8.67 8.82
N ASP A 91 2.53 -8.15 7.74
CA ASP A 91 3.54 -8.84 6.95
C ASP A 91 4.82 -7.99 6.87
N GLU A 92 5.89 -8.50 7.50
CA GLU A 92 7.14 -7.77 7.75
C GLU A 92 7.82 -7.28 6.47
N ARG A 93 7.61 -7.95 5.34
CA ARG A 93 8.18 -7.51 4.05
C ARG A 93 7.68 -6.13 3.64
N TRP A 94 6.54 -5.69 4.19
CA TRP A 94 5.96 -4.38 3.91
C TRP A 94 6.32 -3.31 4.94
N HIS A 95 6.99 -3.66 6.05
CA HIS A 95 7.23 -2.70 7.14
C HIS A 95 8.01 -1.47 6.70
N GLY A 96 9.01 -1.63 5.83
CA GLY A 96 9.72 -0.48 5.27
C GLY A 96 8.81 0.44 4.46
N TYR A 97 7.91 -0.14 3.64
CA TYR A 97 6.92 0.67 2.92
C TYR A 97 5.86 1.24 3.87
N ALA A 98 5.51 0.54 4.95
CA ALA A 98 4.57 1.00 5.96
C ALA A 98 5.08 2.24 6.69
N ARG A 99 6.39 2.31 7.00
CA ARG A 99 7.04 3.52 7.53
C ARG A 99 6.93 4.69 6.57
N PHE A 100 7.21 4.47 5.27
CA PHE A 100 7.03 5.50 4.25
C PHE A 100 5.57 5.99 4.16
N VAL A 101 4.59 5.07 4.19
CA VAL A 101 3.16 5.46 4.16
C VAL A 101 2.81 6.25 5.42
N LEU A 102 3.27 5.86 6.61
CA LEU A 102 3.02 6.65 7.81
C LEU A 102 3.66 8.05 7.72
N TYR A 103 4.89 8.13 7.24
CA TYR A 103 5.56 9.41 6.97
C TYR A 103 4.73 10.30 6.04
N HIS A 104 4.21 9.75 4.94
CA HIS A 104 3.33 10.45 4.01
C HIS A 104 2.07 11.01 4.71
N GLU A 105 1.41 10.19 5.53
CA GLU A 105 0.23 10.63 6.29
C GLU A 105 0.56 11.66 7.39
N TYR A 106 1.77 11.61 7.96
CA TYR A 106 2.25 12.64 8.88
C TYR A 106 2.51 13.98 8.18
N LEU A 107 3.02 13.99 6.95
CA LEU A 107 3.10 15.24 6.16
C LEU A 107 1.71 15.85 5.97
N HIS A 108 0.68 15.03 5.72
CA HIS A 108 -0.70 15.51 5.70
C HIS A 108 -1.17 16.06 7.05
N ALA A 109 -0.81 15.39 8.14
CA ALA A 109 -1.15 15.83 9.50
C ALA A 109 -0.47 17.16 9.88
N LEU A 110 0.73 17.43 9.37
CA LEU A 110 1.45 18.70 9.51
C LEU A 110 0.88 19.86 8.67
N GLY A 111 -0.16 19.60 7.87
CA GLY A 111 -0.84 20.63 7.07
C GLY A 111 -0.45 20.66 5.59
N PHE A 112 0.46 19.78 5.13
CA PHE A 112 0.76 19.64 3.70
C PHE A 112 -0.33 18.81 3.00
N ARG A 113 -1.53 19.38 2.87
CA ARG A 113 -2.76 18.66 2.44
C ARG A 113 -2.81 18.32 0.95
N ARG A 114 -2.09 19.09 0.12
CA ARG A 114 -2.05 18.91 -1.34
C ARG A 114 -0.70 18.34 -1.72
N HIS A 115 -0.68 17.40 -2.66
CA HIS A 115 0.54 16.85 -3.25
C HIS A 115 1.22 17.83 -4.23
N ASN A 116 1.43 19.07 -3.81
CA ASN A 116 2.12 20.12 -4.57
C ASN A 116 3.65 19.93 -4.55
N SER A 117 4.39 20.85 -5.18
CA SER A 117 5.86 20.79 -5.24
C SER A 117 6.49 20.71 -3.85
N THR A 118 6.06 21.53 -2.89
CA THR A 118 6.56 21.50 -1.51
C THR A 118 6.34 20.14 -0.85
N PHE A 119 5.14 19.57 -0.95
CA PHE A 119 4.84 18.23 -0.43
C PHE A 119 5.77 17.19 -1.07
N ARG A 120 5.91 17.23 -2.40
CA ARG A 120 6.76 16.27 -3.12
C ARG A 120 8.24 16.43 -2.80
N THR A 121 8.71 17.64 -2.51
CA THR A 121 10.07 17.86 -2.02
C THR A 121 10.28 17.20 -0.66
N LEU A 122 9.36 17.42 0.30
CA LEU A 122 9.44 16.77 1.61
C LEU A 122 9.35 15.25 1.48
N GLU A 123 8.36 14.74 0.75
CA GLU A 123 8.15 13.31 0.53
C GLU A 123 9.40 12.60 -0.01
N ARG A 124 10.16 13.24 -0.90
CA ARG A 124 11.41 12.71 -1.46
C ARG A 124 12.53 12.57 -0.43
N LEU A 125 12.52 13.37 0.64
CA LEU A 125 13.58 13.34 1.66
C LEU A 125 13.64 12.01 2.39
N TRP A 126 12.53 11.26 2.47
CA TRP A 126 12.50 9.94 3.08
C TRP A 126 13.56 9.00 2.48
N ASP A 127 13.70 8.99 1.16
CA ASP A 127 14.63 8.12 0.44
C ASP A 127 16.11 8.42 0.77
N TYR A 128 16.40 9.61 1.30
CA TYR A 128 17.74 10.04 1.70
C TYR A 128 17.99 9.90 3.20
N THR A 129 17.03 9.40 3.96
CA THR A 129 17.25 9.05 5.37
C THR A 129 17.95 7.69 5.49
N PRO A 130 18.69 7.41 6.58
CA PRO A 130 19.26 6.09 6.82
C PRO A 130 18.21 4.98 6.77
N LEU A 131 17.05 5.21 7.38
CA LEU A 131 15.96 4.25 7.42
C LEU A 131 15.33 4.03 6.04
N GLY A 132 15.05 5.10 5.30
CA GLY A 132 14.52 4.99 3.93
C GLY A 132 15.47 4.27 2.96
N ARG A 133 16.80 4.46 3.09
CA ARG A 133 17.79 3.69 2.31
C ARG A 133 17.78 2.21 2.67
N ALA A 134 17.74 1.89 3.96
CA ALA A 134 17.71 0.51 4.44
C ALA A 134 16.42 -0.20 3.99
N ASP A 135 15.28 0.44 4.16
CA ASP A 135 13.97 -0.09 3.79
C ASP A 135 13.88 -0.37 2.27
N ALA A 136 14.44 0.51 1.44
CA ALA A 136 14.49 0.32 0.00
C ALA A 136 15.33 -0.92 -0.40
N ALA A 137 16.33 -1.32 0.39
CA ALA A 137 17.16 -2.51 0.12
C ALA A 137 16.45 -3.83 0.38
N VAL A 138 15.64 -3.89 1.44
CA VAL A 138 14.90 -5.10 1.77
C VAL A 138 13.89 -5.46 0.67
N LEU A 139 13.16 -4.46 0.15
CA LEU A 139 12.16 -4.67 -0.90
C LEU A 139 12.77 -5.12 -2.24
N GLU A 140 13.99 -4.71 -2.55
CA GLU A 140 14.69 -5.14 -3.77
C GLU A 140 15.13 -6.61 -3.71
N VAL A 141 15.69 -7.04 -2.57
CA VAL A 141 16.11 -8.44 -2.36
C VAL A 141 14.92 -9.39 -2.49
N ALA A 142 13.74 -8.96 -2.02
CA ALA A 142 12.50 -9.72 -2.21
C ALA A 142 11.99 -9.74 -3.66
N SER A 143 12.50 -8.86 -4.53
CA SER A 143 11.96 -8.63 -5.89
C SER A 143 12.87 -9.10 -7.02
N SER A 144 14.11 -9.53 -6.77
CA SER A 144 15.10 -9.76 -7.83
C SER A 144 15.54 -11.23 -8.00
N GLY A 145 15.03 -11.82 -9.09
CA GLY A 145 15.79 -12.67 -9.99
C GLY A 145 16.17 -11.89 -11.26
N GLY A 146 16.91 -10.78 -11.14
CA GLY A 146 17.28 -9.94 -12.29
C GLY A 146 18.38 -8.91 -12.01
N THR A 147 19.22 -8.66 -13.02
CA THR A 147 20.53 -7.98 -12.99
C THR A 147 20.49 -6.45 -12.82
N LEU A 148 21.57 -5.92 -12.20
CA LEU A 148 21.86 -4.51 -11.97
C LEU A 148 21.85 -3.65 -13.24
N SER A 149 21.02 -2.61 -13.25
CA SER A 149 21.30 -1.35 -13.96
C SER A 149 20.67 -0.18 -13.20
N ASP A 150 21.51 0.82 -12.92
CA ASP A 150 21.26 2.25 -12.63
C ASP A 150 20.20 2.68 -11.60
N ALA A 151 20.66 3.47 -10.63
CA ALA A 151 19.90 4.20 -9.60
C ALA A 151 18.67 3.45 -9.05
N LYS A 152 18.91 2.69 -7.98
CA LYS A 152 17.90 2.08 -7.12
C LYS A 152 16.61 2.91 -7.00
N PRO A 153 15.46 2.39 -7.46
CA PRO A 153 14.24 3.15 -7.39
C PRO A 153 13.82 3.39 -5.93
N PRO A 154 13.31 4.58 -5.61
CA PRO A 154 13.00 4.97 -4.24
C PRO A 154 11.90 4.09 -3.63
N ILE A 155 11.89 3.94 -2.30
CA ILE A 155 10.90 3.08 -1.61
C ILE A 155 9.47 3.54 -1.89
N ARG A 156 9.28 4.84 -2.08
CA ARG A 156 7.97 5.40 -2.44
C ARG A 156 7.43 4.80 -3.75
N GLU A 157 8.30 4.50 -4.72
CA GLU A 157 7.91 4.00 -6.05
C GLU A 157 7.92 2.47 -6.11
N LEU A 158 8.90 1.82 -5.47
CA LEU A 158 8.95 0.36 -5.33
C LEU A 158 7.83 -0.16 -4.44
N GLY A 159 7.70 0.40 -3.25
CA GLY A 159 6.73 -0.04 -2.26
C GLY A 159 5.29 0.23 -2.71
N ALA A 160 4.99 1.42 -3.26
CA ALA A 160 3.63 1.73 -3.71
C ALA A 160 3.16 0.80 -4.81
N TRP A 161 3.99 0.56 -5.82
CA TRP A 161 3.64 -0.32 -6.92
C TRP A 161 3.49 -1.78 -6.46
N SER A 162 4.49 -2.29 -5.73
CA SER A 162 4.50 -3.68 -5.28
C SER A 162 3.35 -3.97 -4.31
N PHE A 163 3.05 -3.04 -3.42
CA PHE A 163 1.95 -3.18 -2.47
C PHE A 163 0.58 -3.08 -3.15
N THR A 164 0.40 -2.14 -4.08
CA THR A 164 -0.84 -2.06 -4.89
C THR A 164 -1.10 -3.38 -5.60
N ASN A 165 -0.06 -3.94 -6.24
CA ASN A 165 -0.15 -5.21 -6.93
C ASN A 165 -0.45 -6.39 -6.00
N HIS A 166 0.14 -6.42 -4.80
CA HIS A 166 -0.19 -7.39 -3.76
C HIS A 166 -1.68 -7.33 -3.38
N LEU A 167 -2.21 -6.13 -3.14
CA LEU A 167 -3.63 -5.96 -2.83
C LEU A 167 -4.56 -6.38 -3.99
N ILE A 168 -4.20 -6.01 -5.22
CA ILE A 168 -4.93 -6.40 -6.43
C ILE A 168 -4.94 -7.93 -6.59
N ALA A 169 -3.78 -8.59 -6.52
CA ALA A 169 -3.66 -10.04 -6.67
C ALA A 169 -4.45 -10.80 -5.59
N ARG A 170 -4.45 -10.28 -4.36
CA ARG A 170 -5.22 -10.82 -3.24
C ARG A 170 -6.74 -10.71 -3.46
N GLN A 171 -7.22 -9.59 -4.02
CA GLN A 171 -8.66 -9.33 -4.15
C GLN A 171 -9.27 -9.88 -5.44
N TYR A 172 -8.49 -9.88 -6.52
CA TYR A 172 -8.92 -10.21 -7.87
C TYR A 172 -8.06 -11.36 -8.38
N PRO A 173 -8.45 -12.62 -8.20
CA PRO A 173 -7.67 -13.76 -8.69
C PRO A 173 -7.55 -13.84 -10.22
N TRP A 174 -8.45 -13.18 -10.96
CA TRP A 174 -8.48 -13.22 -12.43
C TRP A 174 -8.27 -11.83 -13.01
N THR A 175 -7.55 -11.76 -14.12
CA THR A 175 -7.40 -10.55 -14.94
C THR A 175 -7.77 -10.88 -16.37
N TRP A 176 -8.70 -10.10 -16.94
CA TRP A 176 -9.01 -10.21 -18.36
C TRP A 176 -8.05 -9.34 -19.16
N VAL A 177 -7.38 -9.94 -20.13
CA VAL A 177 -6.34 -9.28 -20.93
C VAL A 177 -6.82 -9.15 -22.37
N CYS A 178 -6.76 -7.95 -22.92
CA CYS A 178 -6.94 -7.78 -24.36
C CYS A 178 -5.65 -8.13 -25.10
N PRO A 179 -5.65 -9.06 -26.08
CA PRO A 179 -4.44 -9.42 -26.82
C PRO A 179 -3.90 -8.25 -27.66
N ASN A 180 -4.77 -7.34 -28.10
CA ASN A 180 -4.43 -6.27 -29.03
C ASN A 180 -3.93 -5.02 -28.32
N CYS A 181 -4.73 -4.45 -27.39
CA CYS A 181 -4.35 -3.22 -26.70
C CYS A 181 -3.69 -3.44 -25.33
N LYS A 182 -3.54 -4.70 -24.87
CA LYS A 182 -2.93 -5.06 -23.59
C LYS A 182 -3.61 -4.44 -22.35
N ARG A 183 -4.83 -3.90 -22.48
CA ARG A 183 -5.64 -3.46 -21.33
C ARG A 183 -5.90 -4.64 -20.40
N LEU A 184 -5.77 -4.36 -19.11
CA LEU A 184 -6.01 -5.30 -18.03
C LEU A 184 -7.30 -4.93 -17.30
N HIS A 185 -8.09 -5.95 -16.98
CA HIS A 185 -9.30 -5.80 -16.20
C HIS A 185 -9.29 -6.80 -15.05
N HIS A 186 -8.94 -6.35 -13.84
CA HIS A 186 -8.92 -7.20 -12.64
C HIS A 186 -10.34 -7.57 -12.21
N ARG A 187 -10.57 -8.86 -11.93
CA ARG A 187 -11.90 -9.45 -11.72
C ARG A 187 -11.85 -10.58 -10.69
N LYS A 188 -12.98 -10.79 -10.02
CA LYS A 188 -13.15 -11.90 -9.07
C LYS A 188 -13.45 -13.23 -9.74
N ARG A 189 -13.91 -13.20 -10.99
CA ARG A 189 -14.37 -14.36 -11.75
C ARG A 189 -13.75 -14.36 -13.14
N ARG A 190 -13.64 -15.55 -13.72
CA ARG A 190 -13.35 -15.72 -15.14
C ARG A 190 -14.49 -15.19 -16.00
N GLN A 191 -14.17 -14.73 -17.21
CA GLN A 191 -15.18 -14.37 -18.21
C GLN A 191 -15.64 -15.56 -19.05
N ASN A 192 -14.84 -16.63 -19.14
CA ASN A 192 -15.11 -17.82 -19.94
C ASN A 192 -15.42 -17.49 -21.42
N GLY A 193 -14.65 -16.58 -22.02
CA GLY A 193 -14.72 -16.24 -23.45
C GLY A 193 -15.91 -15.38 -23.89
N ARG A 194 -16.70 -14.84 -22.95
CA ARG A 194 -17.94 -14.13 -23.27
C ARG A 194 -17.77 -12.64 -23.57
N LEU A 195 -16.68 -12.04 -23.11
CA LEU A 195 -16.52 -10.60 -23.12
C LEU A 195 -15.47 -10.17 -24.14
N THR A 196 -15.74 -9.01 -24.73
CA THR A 196 -14.90 -8.44 -25.77
C THR A 196 -14.38 -7.08 -25.32
N CYS A 197 -13.21 -6.71 -25.84
CA CYS A 197 -12.58 -5.45 -25.49
C CYS A 197 -13.34 -4.28 -26.14
N ALA A 198 -13.71 -3.30 -25.31
CA ALA A 198 -14.43 -2.09 -25.73
C ALA A 198 -13.52 -0.98 -26.28
N ASN A 199 -12.22 -1.22 -26.47
CA ASN A 199 -11.31 -0.20 -27.00
C ASN A 199 -11.58 0.04 -28.49
N PRO A 200 -11.86 1.29 -28.92
CA PRO A 200 -12.16 1.61 -30.31
C PRO A 200 -10.97 1.46 -31.28
N ILE A 201 -9.73 1.37 -30.76
CA ILE A 201 -8.50 1.33 -31.57
C ILE A 201 -8.32 0.01 -32.33
N HIS A 202 -8.90 -1.10 -31.86
CA HIS A 202 -8.85 -2.40 -32.55
C HIS A 202 -10.26 -2.90 -32.84
N ALA A 203 -10.36 -3.93 -33.69
CA ALA A 203 -11.63 -4.52 -34.10
C ALA A 203 -12.61 -4.69 -32.92
N ARG A 204 -13.81 -4.12 -33.06
CA ARG A 204 -14.92 -4.36 -32.13
C ARG A 204 -15.12 -5.88 -32.05
N GLY A 205 -15.25 -6.39 -30.83
CA GLY A 205 -15.43 -7.82 -30.61
C GLY A 205 -14.15 -8.62 -30.37
N THR A 206 -12.97 -7.98 -30.23
CA THR A 206 -11.74 -8.70 -29.83
C THR A 206 -11.97 -9.42 -28.50
N PRO A 207 -11.91 -10.76 -28.43
CA PRO A 207 -12.15 -11.50 -27.19
C PRO A 207 -11.06 -11.20 -26.17
N LEU A 208 -11.46 -11.03 -24.91
CA LEU A 208 -10.51 -10.93 -23.82
C LEU A 208 -10.08 -12.35 -23.41
N PHE A 209 -8.89 -12.51 -22.83
CA PHE A 209 -8.43 -13.79 -22.27
C PHE A 209 -8.38 -13.76 -20.74
N ASP A 210 -8.75 -14.87 -20.10
CA ASP A 210 -8.60 -15.06 -18.66
C ASP A 210 -7.15 -15.41 -18.33
N VAL A 211 -6.50 -14.61 -17.49
CA VAL A 211 -5.15 -14.86 -16.98
C VAL A 211 -5.19 -14.77 -15.44
N PRO A 212 -4.53 -15.65 -14.69
CA PRO A 212 -4.32 -15.46 -13.26
C PRO A 212 -3.70 -14.08 -12.99
N THR A 213 -4.24 -13.31 -12.04
CA THR A 213 -3.79 -11.93 -11.84
C THR A 213 -2.32 -11.81 -11.46
N VAL A 214 -1.79 -12.78 -10.73
CA VAL A 214 -0.37 -12.85 -10.39
C VAL A 214 0.52 -12.93 -11.64
N GLU A 215 0.09 -13.69 -12.66
CA GLU A 215 0.79 -13.78 -13.95
C GLU A 215 0.62 -12.49 -14.77
N ALA A 216 -0.60 -11.95 -14.80
CA ALA A 216 -0.87 -10.71 -15.53
C ALA A 216 -0.08 -9.51 -14.98
N ILE A 217 0.11 -9.43 -13.66
CA ILE A 217 0.95 -8.41 -13.02
C ILE A 217 2.43 -8.60 -13.35
N ALA A 218 2.92 -9.85 -13.37
CA ALA A 218 4.32 -10.15 -13.70
C ALA A 218 4.70 -9.72 -15.13
N TRP A 219 3.74 -9.75 -16.06
CA TRP A 219 3.97 -9.35 -17.46
C TRP A 219 3.75 -7.87 -17.73
N ALA A 220 3.09 -7.14 -16.83
CA ALA A 220 2.73 -5.76 -17.05
C ALA A 220 3.96 -4.84 -16.82
N PRO A 221 4.44 -4.10 -17.83
CA PRO A 221 5.45 -3.09 -17.61
C PRO A 221 4.96 -2.09 -16.56
N ARG A 222 5.86 -1.65 -15.67
CA ARG A 222 5.57 -0.63 -14.64
C ARG A 222 4.88 0.63 -15.20
N ALA A 223 5.13 0.96 -16.47
CA ALA A 223 4.53 2.09 -17.19
C ALA A 223 3.08 1.85 -17.68
N MET A 224 2.66 0.61 -17.91
CA MET A 224 1.35 0.30 -18.55
C MET A 224 0.16 0.33 -17.58
N LEU A 225 0.38 0.22 -16.26
CA LEU A 225 -0.71 0.11 -15.26
C LEU A 225 -1.26 1.46 -14.77
N ARG A 226 -0.63 2.59 -15.11
CA ARG A 226 -1.18 3.93 -14.79
C ARG A 226 -2.50 4.23 -15.53
N ALA A 227 -2.88 3.40 -16.51
CA ALA A 227 -4.01 3.61 -17.40
C ALA A 227 -5.27 2.81 -17.05
N THR A 228 -5.30 2.00 -15.99
CA THR A 228 -6.52 1.29 -15.61
C THR A 228 -7.37 2.13 -14.67
N SER A 229 -8.27 2.94 -15.25
CA SER A 229 -9.44 3.40 -14.52
C SER A 229 -10.18 2.18 -13.98
N VAL A 230 -10.33 2.12 -12.66
CA VAL A 230 -11.34 1.28 -12.03
C VAL A 230 -12.67 1.91 -12.43
N SER A 231 -13.27 1.41 -13.50
CA SER A 231 -14.68 1.67 -13.78
C SER A 231 -15.49 1.10 -12.62
N ASP A 232 -16.23 1.98 -11.95
CA ASP A 232 -17.23 1.65 -10.94
C ASP A 232 -18.30 0.68 -11.47
#